data_AF-A0A9E7AWG1-F1
#
_entry.id   AF-A0A9E7AWG1-F1
#
_cell.length_a   1.000
_cell.length_b   1.000
_cell.length_c   1.000
_cell.angle_alpha   90.00
_cell.angle_beta   90.00
_cell.angle_gamma   90.00
#
_symmetry.space_group_name_H-M   'P 1'
#
loop_
_entity.id
_entity.type
_entity.pdbx_description
1 polymer ?
#
loop_
_entity_poly.entity_id
_entity_poly.type
_entity_poly.pdbx_seq_one_letter_code
_entity_poly.pdbx_strand_id
1 'polypeptide(L)'
;MKASNPQVMVEAYRMLVQKMQAGQMDYPLHLGVTEAGDGEDGRIKSAAGIGTLLEDGLGDTIRVSLTEDPEFEIPVARALLDRYASRKNHAAIPLLPEHAELPYSPYVYERRHTKAVLNTGEKNVPRVIADYSTRDEITPASLFAVGYNYSVPLDKWNLSDQACDFIYTGEKDLDFEIPGTLGVILNHQAWMKTANRERRYPVFCGMEVFAAEKKSPELNFVAADIRTLTDEFIGKVKNDPTIVLVFHTSNEAAMPEIRRAFMLLAEKGCDAPVIVKRKFTGVDEDTFRLYAATDLGALLLDGFGDGCWITAKDSPVSPAVINSTSFGILQATRTRISKTEYISCPSCGRTLFDLQETTNKIRKRTEHLKGVKIGIMGCIVNGPGEMADADYGYVGTGVGKITLYKGKEVVKRNVEEKNAVEALVELIREHGDWVEKGS
;
A
#
# COMPACT_ATOMS: atom_id res chain seq x y z
N MET A 1 -15.82 -2.29 17.12
CA MET A 1 -15.65 -0.90 16.63
C MET A 1 -15.92 -0.90 15.12
N LYS A 2 -16.49 0.18 14.55
CA LYS A 2 -16.58 0.36 13.08
C LYS A 2 -15.55 1.39 12.65
N ALA A 3 -14.65 1.01 11.74
CA ALA A 3 -13.66 1.90 11.18
C ALA A 3 -13.32 1.45 9.76
N SER A 4 -13.44 2.38 8.82
CA SER A 4 -13.01 2.19 7.45
C SER A 4 -11.55 2.55 7.23
N ASN A 5 -10.87 3.21 8.18
CA ASN A 5 -9.43 3.46 8.09
C ASN A 5 -8.67 2.32 8.79
N PRO A 6 -7.83 1.53 8.07
CA PRO A 6 -7.04 0.46 8.67
C PRO A 6 -6.10 0.93 9.79
N GLN A 7 -5.55 2.14 9.72
CA GLN A 7 -4.69 2.69 10.78
C GLN A 7 -5.46 2.79 12.10
N VAL A 8 -6.61 3.49 12.07
CA VAL A 8 -7.47 3.67 13.25
C VAL A 8 -7.95 2.33 13.80
N MET A 9 -8.30 1.39 12.91
CA MET A 9 -8.72 0.05 13.31
C MET A 9 -7.61 -0.68 14.08
N VAL A 10 -6.40 -0.76 13.52
CA VAL A 10 -5.27 -1.48 14.12
C VAL A 10 -4.90 -0.88 15.48
N GLU A 11 -4.75 0.45 15.55
CA GLU A 11 -4.46 1.18 16.78
C GLU A 11 -5.49 0.87 17.87
N ALA A 12 -6.78 0.98 17.53
CA ALA A 12 -7.86 0.75 18.48
C ALA A 12 -7.90 -0.68 19.02
N TYR A 13 -7.68 -1.70 18.18
CA TYR A 13 -7.65 -3.09 18.64
C TYR A 13 -6.43 -3.35 19.55
N ARG A 14 -5.25 -2.81 19.21
CA ARG A 14 -4.07 -2.94 20.06
C ARG A 14 -4.26 -2.24 21.41
N MET A 15 -4.84 -1.04 21.43
CA MET A 15 -5.18 -0.32 22.66
C MET A 15 -6.25 -1.06 23.48
N LEU A 16 -7.25 -1.64 22.83
CA LEU A 16 -8.28 -2.45 23.49
C LEU A 16 -7.63 -3.64 24.20
N VAL A 17 -6.75 -4.39 23.52
CA VAL A 17 -6.02 -5.52 24.11
C VAL A 17 -5.18 -5.09 25.29
N GLN A 18 -4.43 -3.97 25.16
CA GLN A 18 -3.65 -3.42 26.26
C GLN A 18 -4.53 -3.10 27.49
N LYS A 19 -5.71 -2.50 27.27
CA LYS A 19 -6.67 -2.21 28.34
C LYS A 19 -7.29 -3.47 28.95
N MET A 20 -7.62 -4.47 28.12
CA MET A 20 -8.14 -5.75 28.59
C MET A 20 -7.12 -6.48 29.46
N GLN A 21 -5.85 -6.54 29.04
CA GLN A 21 -4.77 -7.13 29.83
C GLN A 21 -4.59 -6.42 31.18
N ALA A 22 -4.55 -5.08 31.19
CA ALA A 22 -4.47 -4.30 32.42
C ALA A 22 -5.69 -4.50 33.35
N GLY A 23 -6.85 -4.75 32.76
CA GLY A 23 -8.10 -5.03 33.47
C GLY A 23 -8.37 -6.51 33.78
N GLN A 24 -7.44 -7.43 33.45
CA GLN A 24 -7.62 -8.88 33.56
C GLN A 24 -8.91 -9.40 32.86
N MET A 25 -9.22 -8.82 31.70
CA MET A 25 -10.36 -9.19 30.86
C MET A 25 -9.91 -10.11 29.73
N ASP A 26 -10.72 -11.12 29.42
CA ASP A 26 -10.48 -12.09 28.34
C ASP A 26 -11.74 -12.22 27.48
N TYR A 27 -11.98 -11.22 26.64
CA TYR A 27 -13.12 -11.18 25.72
C TYR A 27 -12.66 -11.48 24.30
N PRO A 28 -13.43 -12.27 23.53
CA PRO A 28 -13.07 -12.60 22.16
C PRO A 28 -13.10 -11.35 21.26
N LEU A 29 -12.12 -11.28 20.36
CA LEU A 29 -11.97 -10.22 19.37
C LEU A 29 -12.59 -10.64 18.04
N HIS A 30 -13.53 -9.82 17.57
CA HIS A 30 -14.09 -9.92 16.23
C HIS A 30 -13.46 -8.88 15.32
N LEU A 31 -12.52 -9.29 14.48
CA LEU A 31 -11.78 -8.39 13.59
C LEU A 31 -12.57 -8.13 12.30
N GLY A 32 -12.54 -6.89 11.85
CA GLY A 32 -13.06 -6.54 10.53
C GLY A 32 -12.80 -5.08 10.22
N VAL A 33 -12.38 -4.81 8.98
CA VAL A 33 -12.40 -3.46 8.42
C VAL A 33 -13.82 -3.24 7.93
N THR A 34 -14.47 -2.17 8.40
CA THR A 34 -15.82 -1.85 7.94
C THR A 34 -15.73 -0.98 6.69
N GLU A 35 -16.67 -1.15 5.75
CA GLU A 35 -16.68 -0.35 4.51
C GLU A 35 -15.36 -0.42 3.72
N ALA A 36 -14.81 -1.63 3.54
CA ALA A 36 -13.50 -1.79 2.89
C ALA A 36 -13.50 -1.29 1.44
N GLY A 37 -14.68 -1.26 0.81
CA GLY A 37 -14.89 -0.81 -0.56
C GLY A 37 -15.27 -1.98 -1.47
N ASP A 38 -15.11 -1.74 -2.76
CA ASP A 38 -15.50 -2.66 -3.83
C ASP A 38 -14.27 -3.24 -4.53
N GLY A 39 -14.36 -4.49 -5.00
CA GLY A 39 -13.32 -5.11 -5.80
C GLY A 39 -11.96 -5.26 -5.09
N GLU A 40 -10.88 -5.08 -5.86
CA GLU A 40 -9.51 -5.25 -5.35
C GLU A 40 -9.17 -4.29 -4.19
N ASP A 41 -9.73 -3.08 -4.20
CA ASP A 41 -9.48 -2.08 -3.16
C ASP A 41 -9.99 -2.57 -1.80
N GLY A 42 -11.21 -3.14 -1.77
CA GLY A 42 -11.79 -3.72 -0.56
C GLY A 42 -11.02 -4.93 -0.04
N ARG A 43 -10.51 -5.77 -0.95
CA ARG A 43 -9.68 -6.94 -0.60
C ARG A 43 -8.33 -6.52 -0.01
N ILE A 44 -7.62 -5.60 -0.66
CA ILE A 44 -6.32 -5.07 -0.19
C ILE A 44 -6.48 -4.39 1.17
N LYS A 45 -7.53 -3.55 1.33
CA LYS A 45 -7.78 -2.82 2.56
C LYS A 45 -8.14 -3.74 3.73
N SER A 46 -8.97 -4.75 3.47
CA SER A 46 -9.29 -5.80 4.44
C SER A 46 -8.05 -6.59 4.86
N ALA A 47 -7.22 -6.98 3.89
CA ALA A 47 -5.98 -7.70 4.15
C ALA A 47 -4.97 -6.86 4.95
N ALA A 48 -4.80 -5.59 4.63
CA ALA A 48 -3.91 -4.69 5.37
C ALA A 48 -4.39 -4.52 6.82
N GLY A 49 -5.68 -4.31 7.08
CA GLY A 49 -6.20 -4.14 8.44
C GLY A 49 -6.25 -5.45 9.25
N ILE A 50 -6.99 -6.45 8.74
CA ILE A 50 -7.20 -7.74 9.43
C ILE A 50 -5.88 -8.52 9.51
N GLY A 51 -5.14 -8.57 8.40
CA GLY A 51 -3.87 -9.30 8.33
C GLY A 51 -2.84 -8.79 9.32
N THR A 52 -2.75 -7.47 9.54
CA THR A 52 -1.86 -6.88 10.55
C THR A 52 -2.14 -7.41 11.95
N LEU A 53 -3.42 -7.44 12.36
CA LEU A 53 -3.81 -7.92 13.68
C LEU A 53 -3.62 -9.43 13.82
N LEU A 54 -3.91 -10.21 12.76
CA LEU A 54 -3.64 -11.66 12.75
C LEU A 54 -2.14 -11.95 12.84
N GLU A 55 -1.30 -11.16 12.17
CA GLU A 55 0.15 -11.28 12.29
C GLU A 55 0.64 -10.97 13.72
N ASP A 56 0.00 -10.01 14.40
CA ASP A 56 0.21 -9.68 15.82
C ASP A 56 -0.31 -10.78 16.79
N GLY A 57 -0.99 -11.80 16.27
CA GLY A 57 -1.61 -12.87 17.07
C GLY A 57 -2.91 -12.47 17.73
N LEU A 58 -3.57 -11.42 17.22
CA LEU A 58 -4.85 -10.93 17.70
C LEU A 58 -5.98 -11.40 16.78
N GLY A 59 -7.11 -11.80 17.36
CA GLY A 59 -8.34 -12.14 16.63
C GLY A 59 -8.84 -13.55 16.88
N ASP A 60 -10.10 -13.67 17.28
CA ASP A 60 -10.80 -14.95 17.49
C ASP A 60 -11.74 -15.27 16.33
N THR A 61 -12.32 -14.22 15.74
CA THR A 61 -13.16 -14.31 14.56
C THR A 61 -12.83 -13.16 13.63
N ILE A 62 -13.02 -13.37 12.32
CA ILE A 62 -12.82 -12.33 11.31
C ILE A 62 -14.09 -12.14 10.49
N ARG A 63 -14.28 -10.92 9.99
CA ARG A 63 -15.28 -10.56 9.00
C ARG A 63 -14.64 -9.67 7.96
N VAL A 64 -14.73 -10.09 6.70
CA VAL A 64 -14.47 -9.24 5.54
C VAL A 64 -15.77 -8.52 5.19
N SER A 65 -15.71 -7.26 4.77
CA SER A 65 -16.90 -6.48 4.41
C SER A 65 -16.70 -5.80 3.06
N LEU A 66 -17.32 -6.35 2.02
CA LEU A 66 -17.22 -5.87 0.64
C LEU A 66 -18.55 -5.24 0.20
N THR A 67 -18.50 -4.40 -0.82
CA THR A 67 -19.71 -3.87 -1.48
C THR A 67 -20.37 -4.88 -2.42
N GLU A 68 -19.60 -5.88 -2.86
CA GLU A 68 -20.05 -7.03 -3.65
C GLU A 68 -21.06 -7.90 -2.88
N ASP A 69 -21.59 -8.93 -3.57
CA ASP A 69 -22.50 -9.86 -2.96
C ASP A 69 -21.84 -10.65 -1.80
N PRO A 70 -22.56 -10.94 -0.70
CA PRO A 70 -21.95 -11.49 0.52
C PRO A 70 -21.20 -12.82 0.33
N GLU A 71 -21.55 -13.63 -0.68
CA GLU A 71 -20.83 -14.85 -1.02
C GLU A 71 -19.35 -14.63 -1.36
N PHE A 72 -18.97 -13.43 -1.80
CA PHE A 72 -17.59 -13.09 -2.12
C PHE A 72 -16.75 -12.75 -0.88
N GLU A 73 -17.36 -12.47 0.29
CA GLU A 73 -16.64 -12.15 1.52
C GLU A 73 -15.93 -13.39 2.11
N ILE A 74 -16.59 -14.56 2.05
CA ILE A 74 -16.09 -15.79 2.69
C ILE A 74 -14.81 -16.33 2.02
N PRO A 75 -14.68 -16.41 0.68
CA PRO A 75 -13.43 -16.80 0.04
C PRO A 75 -12.24 -15.93 0.45
N VAL A 76 -12.44 -14.61 0.55
CA VAL A 76 -11.39 -13.67 0.98
C VAL A 76 -10.98 -13.93 2.42
N ALA A 77 -11.96 -14.11 3.32
CA ALA A 77 -11.70 -14.44 4.71
C ALA A 77 -10.93 -15.77 4.84
N ARG A 78 -11.31 -16.79 4.05
CA ARG A 78 -10.61 -18.09 4.02
C ARG A 78 -9.16 -17.94 3.57
N ALA A 79 -8.92 -17.26 2.45
CA ALA A 79 -7.58 -17.03 1.93
C ALA A 79 -6.67 -16.31 2.93
N LEU A 80 -7.19 -15.32 3.68
CA LEU A 80 -6.44 -14.67 4.76
C LEU A 80 -6.05 -15.65 5.87
N LEU A 81 -6.93 -16.57 6.24
CA LEU A 81 -6.68 -17.57 7.28
C LEU A 81 -5.71 -18.67 6.83
N ASP A 82 -5.80 -19.09 5.56
CA ASP A 82 -4.97 -20.16 4.99
C ASP A 82 -3.47 -19.84 5.07
N ARG A 83 -3.11 -18.55 5.04
CA ARG A 83 -1.76 -18.05 5.31
C ARG A 83 -1.15 -18.58 6.63
N TYR A 84 -1.98 -18.80 7.64
CA TYR A 84 -1.55 -19.16 8.98
C TYR A 84 -1.56 -20.67 9.25
N ALA A 85 -2.04 -21.48 8.30
CA ALA A 85 -2.15 -22.93 8.46
C ALA A 85 -0.78 -23.63 8.62
N SER A 86 0.28 -23.11 7.97
CA SER A 86 1.63 -23.69 7.98
C SER A 86 2.65 -22.89 8.79
N ARG A 87 2.26 -21.80 9.47
CA ARG A 87 3.18 -20.79 10.06
C ARG A 87 4.14 -21.32 11.13
N LYS A 88 3.97 -22.54 11.65
CA LYS A 88 4.82 -23.09 12.73
C LYS A 88 6.27 -23.41 12.33
N ASN A 89 6.58 -23.48 11.03
CA ASN A 89 7.88 -23.98 10.53
C ASN A 89 8.80 -22.88 9.97
N HIS A 90 8.68 -21.65 10.46
CA HIS A 90 9.47 -20.53 9.97
C HIS A 90 10.88 -20.47 10.59
N ALA A 91 11.82 -19.80 9.90
CA ALA A 91 13.18 -19.61 10.42
C ALA A 91 13.17 -18.69 11.65
N ALA A 92 14.05 -18.93 12.61
CA ALA A 92 14.10 -18.16 13.86
C ALA A 92 14.37 -16.66 13.58
N ILE A 93 13.56 -15.80 14.19
CA ILE A 93 13.71 -14.34 14.12
C ILE A 93 14.42 -13.88 15.41
N PRO A 94 15.42 -12.98 15.33
CA PRO A 94 16.11 -12.47 16.51
C PRO A 94 15.13 -11.89 17.53
N LEU A 95 15.14 -12.41 18.75
CA LEU A 95 14.26 -11.94 19.81
C LEU A 95 14.58 -10.49 20.20
N LEU A 96 13.57 -9.81 20.74
CA LEU A 96 13.80 -8.59 21.50
C LEU A 96 14.46 -8.93 22.83
N PRO A 97 15.40 -8.11 23.33
CA PRO A 97 15.90 -8.25 24.69
C PRO A 97 14.74 -8.22 25.70
N GLU A 98 14.90 -8.93 26.81
CA GLU A 98 13.92 -8.90 27.89
C GLU A 98 13.75 -7.46 28.40
N HIS A 99 12.50 -7.00 28.52
CA HIS A 99 12.15 -5.61 28.87
C HIS A 99 12.60 -4.52 27.89
N ALA A 100 12.89 -4.84 26.62
CA ALA A 100 13.20 -3.82 25.63
C ALA A 100 12.00 -2.87 25.39
N GLU A 101 12.27 -1.57 25.44
CA GLU A 101 11.33 -0.57 24.94
C GLU A 101 11.27 -0.63 23.42
N LEU A 102 10.06 -0.57 22.84
CA LEU A 102 9.91 -0.53 21.40
C LEU A 102 10.37 0.83 20.86
N PRO A 103 11.11 0.88 19.74
CA PRO A 103 11.58 2.13 19.16
C PRO A 103 10.48 2.89 18.39
N TYR A 104 9.23 2.46 18.51
CA TYR A 104 8.04 3.04 17.88
C TYR A 104 6.81 2.76 18.74
N SER A 105 5.73 3.52 18.54
CA SER A 105 4.46 3.27 19.21
C SER A 105 3.62 2.27 18.40
N PRO A 106 3.22 1.12 18.96
CA PRO A 106 2.27 0.23 18.31
C PRO A 106 0.82 0.78 18.38
N TYR A 107 0.59 1.84 19.17
CA TYR A 107 -0.74 2.38 19.48
C TYR A 107 -1.06 3.70 18.78
N VAL A 108 -0.05 4.37 18.22
CA VAL A 108 -0.19 5.65 17.53
C VAL A 108 0.72 5.63 16.32
N TYR A 109 0.14 5.82 15.14
CA TYR A 109 0.88 5.90 13.90
C TYR A 109 1.82 7.10 13.90
N GLU A 110 3.11 6.80 13.75
CA GLU A 110 4.14 7.77 13.45
C GLU A 110 5.04 7.19 12.36
N ARG A 111 5.18 7.93 11.25
CA ARG A 111 6.10 7.52 10.19
C ARG A 111 7.53 7.54 10.74
N ARG A 112 8.26 6.43 10.58
CA ARG A 112 9.67 6.33 10.93
C ARG A 112 10.46 7.46 10.27
N HIS A 113 11.21 8.19 11.07
CA HIS A 113 12.12 9.22 10.59
C HIS A 113 13.24 8.60 9.74
N THR A 114 13.49 9.17 8.57
CA THR A 114 14.57 8.79 7.66
C THR A 114 15.19 10.02 7.02
N LYS A 115 16.48 9.94 6.66
CA LYS A 115 17.14 10.96 5.82
C LYS A 115 16.57 10.93 4.40
N ALA A 116 16.61 12.06 3.70
CA ALA A 116 16.28 12.07 2.27
C ALA A 116 17.48 11.57 1.45
N VAL A 117 17.22 10.62 0.56
CA VAL A 117 18.16 10.19 -0.48
C VAL A 117 17.44 10.31 -1.83
N LEU A 118 17.85 11.31 -2.61
CA LEU A 118 17.18 11.73 -3.85
C LEU A 118 15.67 11.99 -3.66
N ASN A 119 14.82 11.00 -3.93
CA ASN A 119 13.36 11.05 -3.85
C ASN A 119 12.79 9.99 -2.88
N THR A 120 13.63 9.42 -2.01
CA THR A 120 13.27 8.38 -1.05
C THR A 120 13.57 8.84 0.38
N GLY A 121 12.67 8.55 1.32
CA GLY A 121 12.80 8.94 2.72
C GLY A 121 12.34 10.37 3.03
N GLU A 122 12.44 10.75 4.31
CA GLU A 122 12.01 12.04 4.85
C GLU A 122 10.54 12.37 4.49
N LYS A 123 10.29 13.46 3.76
CA LYS A 123 8.95 13.92 3.37
C LYS A 123 8.44 13.28 2.08
N ASN A 124 9.29 12.52 1.37
CA ASN A 124 8.90 11.89 0.12
C ASN A 124 7.87 10.79 0.37
N VAL A 125 6.86 10.67 -0.48
CA VAL A 125 5.94 9.52 -0.43
C VAL A 125 6.69 8.22 -0.75
N PRO A 126 6.24 7.05 -0.25
CA PRO A 126 6.90 5.79 -0.55
C PRO A 126 7.03 5.49 -2.04
N ARG A 127 8.19 4.96 -2.45
CA ARG A 127 8.52 4.65 -3.85
C ARG A 127 8.04 3.26 -4.26
N VAL A 128 7.62 3.10 -5.51
CA VAL A 128 7.25 1.82 -6.11
C VAL A 128 8.33 1.40 -7.11
N ILE A 129 8.85 0.19 -6.94
CA ILE A 129 9.86 -0.39 -7.84
C ILE A 129 9.25 -1.56 -8.61
N ALA A 130 9.28 -1.49 -9.94
CA ALA A 130 8.88 -2.57 -10.84
C ALA A 130 10.08 -3.46 -11.20
N ASP A 131 9.89 -4.78 -11.22
CA ASP A 131 10.96 -5.73 -11.53
C ASP A 131 10.81 -6.31 -12.94
N TYR A 132 11.67 -5.87 -13.86
CA TYR A 132 11.74 -6.35 -15.25
C TYR A 132 13.02 -7.15 -15.52
N SER A 133 13.77 -7.53 -14.48
CA SER A 133 15.07 -8.17 -14.63
C SER A 133 15.04 -9.54 -15.30
N THR A 134 13.90 -10.23 -15.27
CA THR A 134 13.72 -11.53 -15.92
C THR A 134 13.22 -11.42 -17.36
N ARG A 135 13.02 -10.21 -17.90
CA ARG A 135 12.54 -10.04 -19.27
C ARG A 135 13.70 -10.12 -20.26
N ASP A 136 13.47 -10.83 -21.36
CA ASP A 136 14.45 -10.93 -22.44
C ASP A 136 14.62 -9.60 -23.16
N GLU A 137 13.51 -8.93 -23.43
CA GLU A 137 13.45 -7.64 -24.10
C GLU A 137 12.53 -6.68 -23.32
N ILE A 138 12.99 -5.44 -23.17
CA ILE A 138 12.22 -4.36 -22.57
C ILE A 138 12.11 -3.26 -23.61
N THR A 139 10.90 -3.02 -24.07
CA THR A 139 10.58 -1.99 -25.08
C THR A 139 9.78 -0.86 -24.43
N PRO A 140 9.60 0.31 -25.08
CA PRO A 140 8.73 1.36 -24.58
C PRO A 140 7.31 0.87 -24.24
N ALA A 141 6.75 -0.01 -25.08
CA ALA A 141 5.44 -0.62 -24.85
C ALA A 141 5.39 -1.51 -23.60
N SER A 142 6.53 -2.07 -23.19
CA SER A 142 6.61 -2.86 -21.95
C SER A 142 6.33 -2.02 -20.71
N LEU A 143 6.54 -0.69 -20.76
CA LEU A 143 6.31 0.20 -19.62
C LEU A 143 4.84 0.59 -19.43
N PHE A 144 3.95 0.24 -20.38
CA PHE A 144 2.50 0.48 -20.28
C PHE A 144 1.91 -0.12 -19.01
N ALA A 145 2.32 -1.36 -18.68
CA ALA A 145 1.85 -2.08 -17.50
C ALA A 145 2.21 -1.42 -16.17
N VAL A 146 3.20 -0.52 -16.17
CA VAL A 146 3.69 0.18 -14.97
C VAL A 146 3.48 1.70 -15.06
N GLY A 147 2.48 2.10 -15.85
CA GLY A 147 1.94 3.47 -15.86
C GLY A 147 2.61 4.45 -16.81
N TYR A 148 3.42 3.97 -17.76
CA TYR A 148 4.06 4.82 -18.76
C TYR A 148 3.57 4.49 -20.17
N ASN A 149 2.85 5.44 -20.77
CA ASN A 149 2.27 5.31 -22.10
C ASN A 149 3.07 6.13 -23.10
N TYR A 150 3.76 5.49 -24.04
CA TYR A 150 4.49 6.18 -25.08
C TYR A 150 3.58 6.50 -26.27
N SER A 151 3.48 7.78 -26.63
CA SER A 151 2.77 8.26 -27.81
C SER A 151 3.74 8.37 -28.98
N VAL A 152 3.72 7.38 -29.88
CA VAL A 152 4.54 7.37 -31.10
C VAL A 152 4.33 8.61 -31.98
N PRO A 153 3.09 9.09 -32.21
CA PRO A 153 2.88 10.27 -33.07
C PRO A 153 3.41 11.58 -32.47
N LEU A 154 3.44 11.70 -31.15
CA LEU A 154 3.86 12.91 -30.43
C LEU A 154 5.30 12.84 -29.94
N ASP A 155 5.93 11.65 -30.03
CA ASP A 155 7.22 11.32 -29.44
C ASP A 155 7.31 11.73 -27.96
N LYS A 156 6.27 11.36 -27.19
CA LYS A 156 6.10 11.80 -25.80
C LYS A 156 5.56 10.71 -24.90
N TRP A 157 5.97 10.77 -23.63
CA TRP A 157 5.46 9.93 -22.56
C TRP A 157 4.26 10.58 -21.87
N ASN A 158 3.18 9.81 -21.70
CA ASN A 158 2.03 10.13 -20.87
C ASN A 158 2.06 9.23 -19.62
N LEU A 159 2.07 9.84 -18.44
CA LEU A 159 2.18 9.14 -17.17
C LEU A 159 0.79 8.95 -16.57
N SER A 160 0.51 7.76 -16.04
CA SER A 160 -0.64 7.56 -15.16
C SER A 160 -0.28 7.90 -13.72
N ASP A 161 -1.29 8.10 -12.87
CA ASP A 161 -1.07 8.28 -11.42
C ASP A 161 -0.43 7.07 -10.72
N GLN A 162 -0.43 5.91 -11.38
CA GLN A 162 0.22 4.67 -10.94
C GLN A 162 1.51 4.39 -11.71
N ALA A 163 2.16 5.41 -12.27
CA ALA A 163 3.50 5.29 -12.83
C ALA A 163 4.50 4.92 -11.72
N CYS A 164 5.20 3.78 -11.85
CA CYS A 164 6.22 3.37 -10.88
C CYS A 164 7.40 4.36 -10.88
N ASP A 165 8.11 4.46 -9.76
CA ASP A 165 9.19 5.44 -9.61
C ASP A 165 10.53 4.91 -10.14
N PHE A 166 10.75 3.60 -9.99
CA PHE A 166 11.94 2.92 -10.48
C PHE A 166 11.58 1.62 -11.20
N ILE A 167 12.40 1.26 -12.17
CA ILE A 167 12.39 -0.07 -12.80
C ILE A 167 13.73 -0.75 -12.57
N TYR A 168 13.72 -1.98 -12.07
CA TYR A 168 14.90 -2.82 -11.98
C TYR A 168 15.01 -3.72 -13.20
N THR A 169 16.14 -3.65 -13.91
CA THR A 169 16.37 -4.36 -15.17
C THR A 169 17.50 -5.39 -15.09
N GLY A 170 18.11 -5.55 -13.91
CA GLY A 170 19.18 -6.52 -13.67
C GLY A 170 20.46 -6.14 -14.40
N GLU A 171 20.85 -6.96 -15.38
CA GLU A 171 22.12 -6.82 -16.10
C GLU A 171 22.02 -6.00 -17.40
N LYS A 172 20.79 -5.66 -17.83
CA LYS A 172 20.52 -4.98 -19.11
C LYS A 172 20.09 -3.55 -18.86
N ASP A 173 20.74 -2.59 -19.49
CA ASP A 173 20.25 -1.20 -19.54
C ASP A 173 19.19 -1.04 -20.64
N LEU A 174 18.45 0.07 -20.60
CA LEU A 174 17.46 0.43 -21.60
C LEU A 174 18.12 1.25 -22.72
N ASP A 175 17.89 0.84 -23.96
CA ASP A 175 18.45 1.43 -25.18
C ASP A 175 17.57 2.53 -25.79
N PHE A 176 16.50 2.93 -25.10
CA PHE A 176 15.59 4.00 -25.49
C PHE A 176 15.50 5.11 -24.42
N GLU A 177 14.96 6.26 -24.80
CA GLU A 177 14.78 7.39 -23.90
C GLU A 177 13.72 7.08 -22.83
N ILE A 178 14.14 7.10 -21.57
CA ILE A 178 13.27 6.79 -20.44
C ILE A 178 12.39 7.99 -20.04
N PRO A 179 11.13 7.77 -19.63
CA PRO A 179 10.24 8.84 -19.14
C PRO A 179 10.91 9.68 -18.06
N GLY A 180 10.72 11.00 -18.06
CA GLY A 180 11.49 11.93 -17.21
C GLY A 180 11.47 11.65 -15.70
N THR A 181 10.41 11.02 -15.19
CA THR A 181 10.27 10.67 -13.77
C THR A 181 10.82 9.29 -13.40
N LEU A 182 11.12 8.44 -14.38
CA LEU A 182 11.53 7.07 -14.15
C LEU A 182 13.03 7.00 -13.83
N GLY A 183 13.39 6.29 -12.76
CA GLY A 183 14.75 5.84 -12.51
C GLY A 183 14.95 4.38 -12.93
N VAL A 184 16.15 4.02 -13.37
CA VAL A 184 16.52 2.64 -13.72
C VAL A 184 17.50 2.10 -12.69
N ILE A 185 17.22 0.93 -12.15
CA ILE A 185 18.07 0.21 -11.19
C ILE A 185 18.74 -0.93 -11.93
N LEU A 186 20.08 -0.96 -11.86
CA LEU A 186 20.93 -1.96 -12.49
C LEU A 186 21.78 -2.64 -11.44
N ASN A 187 22.12 -3.91 -11.64
CA ASN A 187 23.18 -4.54 -10.87
C ASN A 187 24.47 -3.74 -11.03
N HIS A 188 25.24 -3.60 -9.96
CA HIS A 188 26.45 -2.76 -9.96
C HIS A 188 27.39 -3.03 -11.15
N GLN A 189 27.56 -4.30 -11.52
CA GLN A 189 28.42 -4.70 -12.64
C GLN A 189 27.91 -4.20 -14.00
N ALA A 190 26.60 -4.19 -14.23
CA ALA A 190 25.99 -3.62 -15.42
C ALA A 190 26.05 -2.10 -15.41
N TRP A 191 25.73 -1.47 -14.28
CA TRP A 191 25.80 -0.02 -14.10
C TRP A 191 27.20 0.55 -14.39
N MET A 192 28.25 -0.20 -14.06
CA MET A 192 29.63 0.17 -14.37
C MET A 192 29.91 0.29 -15.88
N LYS A 193 29.23 -0.53 -16.69
CA LYS A 193 29.37 -0.58 -18.16
C LYS A 193 28.46 0.43 -18.87
N THR A 194 27.48 1.00 -18.17
CA THR A 194 26.59 2.01 -18.72
C THR A 194 27.34 3.31 -19.03
N ALA A 195 27.21 3.77 -20.28
CA ALA A 195 27.81 5.03 -20.74
C ALA A 195 27.09 6.27 -20.20
N ASN A 196 25.74 6.30 -20.21
CA ASN A 196 24.93 7.39 -19.66
C ASN A 196 24.32 6.97 -18.31
N ARG A 197 24.81 7.57 -17.22
CA ARG A 197 24.39 7.26 -15.85
C ARG A 197 23.25 8.14 -15.34
N GLU A 198 22.74 9.05 -16.15
CA GLU A 198 21.63 9.91 -15.77
C GLU A 198 20.40 9.07 -15.41
N ARG A 199 19.92 9.20 -14.17
CA ARG A 199 18.79 8.44 -13.61
C ARG A 199 18.99 6.91 -13.66
N ARG A 200 20.24 6.43 -13.76
CA ARG A 200 20.63 5.02 -13.60
C ARG A 200 21.37 4.85 -12.28
N TYR A 201 20.87 3.98 -11.42
CA TYR A 201 21.39 3.77 -10.07
C TYR A 201 21.80 2.31 -9.85
N PRO A 202 22.95 2.06 -9.19
CA PRO A 202 23.40 0.72 -8.90
C PRO A 202 22.63 0.11 -7.72
N VAL A 203 22.39 -1.20 -7.78
CA VAL A 203 22.08 -2.03 -6.61
C VAL A 203 23.28 -2.94 -6.28
N PHE A 204 23.60 -3.01 -4.99
CA PHE A 204 24.67 -3.81 -4.40
C PHE A 204 24.10 -4.86 -3.44
N CYS A 205 24.82 -5.96 -3.19
CA CYS A 205 24.47 -6.91 -2.14
C CYS A 205 25.30 -6.67 -0.87
N GLY A 206 24.65 -6.27 0.23
CA GLY A 206 25.26 -6.12 1.54
C GLY A 206 26.55 -5.30 1.53
N MET A 207 27.66 -5.90 1.98
CA MET A 207 28.96 -5.24 2.15
C MET A 207 29.65 -4.85 0.84
N GLU A 208 29.19 -5.35 -0.31
CA GLU A 208 29.78 -5.05 -1.63
C GLU A 208 29.85 -3.54 -1.90
N VAL A 209 28.85 -2.78 -1.44
CA VAL A 209 28.80 -1.32 -1.60
C VAL A 209 30.02 -0.61 -1.01
N PHE A 210 30.58 -1.12 0.09
CA PHE A 210 31.72 -0.49 0.77
C PHE A 210 33.07 -0.90 0.18
N ALA A 211 33.11 -2.00 -0.57
CA ALA A 211 34.29 -2.47 -1.29
C ALA A 211 34.33 -1.98 -2.75
N ALA A 212 33.21 -1.48 -3.29
CA ALA A 212 33.09 -1.07 -4.67
C ALA A 212 33.98 0.13 -5.02
N GLU A 213 34.68 0.05 -6.15
CA GLU A 213 35.56 1.11 -6.65
C GLU A 213 34.78 2.39 -7.03
N LYS A 214 33.56 2.22 -7.56
CA LYS A 214 32.70 3.33 -7.97
C LYS A 214 31.29 3.12 -7.45
N LYS A 215 30.70 4.21 -6.97
CA LYS A 215 29.32 4.32 -6.54
C LYS A 215 28.64 5.48 -7.27
N SER A 216 27.32 5.51 -7.27
CA SER A 216 26.61 6.74 -7.65
C SER A 216 26.82 7.80 -6.57
N PRO A 217 27.06 9.08 -6.93
CA PRO A 217 27.15 10.15 -5.94
C PRO A 217 25.78 10.54 -5.35
N GLU A 218 24.68 10.11 -5.97
CA GLU A 218 23.32 10.54 -5.59
C GLU A 218 22.52 9.46 -4.85
N LEU A 219 22.57 8.22 -5.34
CA LEU A 219 21.72 7.13 -4.84
C LEU A 219 22.32 5.76 -5.14
N ASN A 220 22.49 4.95 -4.09
CA ASN A 220 22.96 3.56 -4.14
C ASN A 220 21.95 2.67 -3.40
N PHE A 221 21.36 1.72 -4.11
CA PHE A 221 20.51 0.71 -3.49
C PHE A 221 21.38 -0.40 -2.89
N VAL A 222 21.07 -0.85 -1.67
CA VAL A 222 21.84 -1.91 -1.00
C VAL A 222 20.88 -2.99 -0.51
N ALA A 223 20.89 -4.14 -1.18
CA ALA A 223 20.11 -5.30 -0.80
C ALA A 223 20.65 -5.89 0.52
N ALA A 224 19.78 -6.07 1.50
CA ALA A 224 20.11 -6.62 2.81
C ALA A 224 19.01 -7.57 3.31
N ASP A 225 19.40 -8.55 4.11
CA ASP A 225 18.49 -9.36 4.92
C ASP A 225 18.83 -9.19 6.40
N ILE A 226 18.08 -9.86 7.28
CA ILE A 226 18.25 -9.73 8.74
C ILE A 226 19.66 -10.11 9.21
N ARG A 227 20.37 -10.99 8.48
CA ARG A 227 21.71 -11.48 8.83
C ARG A 227 22.78 -10.48 8.40
N THR A 228 22.53 -9.73 7.33
CA THR A 228 23.39 -8.64 6.88
C THR A 228 23.40 -7.46 7.86
N LEU A 229 22.36 -7.28 8.66
CA LEU A 229 22.21 -6.19 9.64
C LEU A 229 23.08 -6.36 10.90
N THR A 230 24.38 -6.53 10.72
CA THR A 230 25.37 -6.51 11.81
C THR A 230 25.67 -5.08 12.26
N ASP A 231 26.24 -4.94 13.47
CA ASP A 231 26.67 -3.65 14.00
C ASP A 231 27.65 -2.92 13.06
N GLU A 232 28.57 -3.66 12.42
CA GLU A 232 29.49 -3.11 11.43
C GLU A 232 28.74 -2.58 10.20
N PHE A 233 27.83 -3.38 9.63
CA PHE A 233 27.09 -3.00 8.44
C PHE A 233 26.21 -1.77 8.71
N ILE A 234 25.44 -1.79 9.79
CA ILE A 234 24.57 -0.66 10.17
C ILE A 234 25.41 0.59 10.43
N GLY A 235 26.56 0.45 11.11
CA GLY A 235 27.49 1.56 11.35
C GLY A 235 27.98 2.22 10.06
N LYS A 236 28.29 1.43 9.02
CA LYS A 236 28.70 1.97 7.71
C LYS A 236 27.52 2.60 6.96
N VAL A 237 26.35 1.97 6.94
CA VAL A 237 25.13 2.48 6.27
C VAL A 237 24.68 3.82 6.87
N LYS A 238 24.72 3.93 8.19
CA LYS A 238 24.35 5.15 8.92
C LYS A 238 25.12 6.37 8.42
N ASN A 239 26.41 6.19 8.11
CA ASN A 239 27.33 7.27 7.75
C ASN A 239 27.36 7.60 6.24
N ASP A 240 26.72 6.81 5.37
CA ASP A 240 26.70 7.08 3.92
C ASP A 240 25.36 7.74 3.51
N PRO A 241 25.34 9.03 3.11
CA PRO A 241 24.10 9.75 2.81
C PRO A 241 23.44 9.31 1.50
N THR A 242 24.08 8.45 0.70
CA THR A 242 23.58 8.02 -0.61
C THR A 242 22.85 6.67 -0.57
N ILE A 243 22.86 5.98 0.57
CA ILE A 243 22.34 4.61 0.67
C ILE A 243 20.84 4.59 0.95
N VAL A 244 20.13 3.85 0.10
CA VAL A 244 18.78 3.33 0.36
C VAL A 244 18.88 1.82 0.52
N LEU A 245 18.40 1.30 1.64
CA LEU A 245 18.37 -0.14 1.88
C LEU A 245 17.21 -0.77 1.10
N VAL A 246 17.46 -1.94 0.51
CA VAL A 246 16.42 -2.81 -0.06
C VAL A 246 16.36 -4.06 0.80
N PHE A 247 15.46 -4.05 1.78
CA PHE A 247 15.37 -5.17 2.72
C PHE A 247 14.52 -6.29 2.12
N HIS A 248 15.05 -7.50 2.07
CA HIS A 248 14.34 -8.67 1.59
C HIS A 248 14.43 -9.83 2.58
N THR A 249 13.49 -10.77 2.47
CA THR A 249 13.45 -11.96 3.31
C THR A 249 12.91 -13.16 2.55
N SER A 250 13.43 -14.34 2.86
CA SER A 250 12.88 -15.65 2.48
C SER A 250 12.17 -16.35 3.65
N ASN A 251 12.05 -15.69 4.80
CA ASN A 251 11.35 -16.23 5.96
C ASN A 251 9.85 -16.33 5.66
N GLU A 252 9.22 -17.44 6.05
CA GLU A 252 7.76 -17.61 5.94
C GLU A 252 7.03 -16.58 6.82
N ALA A 253 7.58 -16.27 8.00
CA ALA A 253 7.14 -15.17 8.86
C ALA A 253 7.79 -13.84 8.43
N ALA A 254 7.55 -13.45 7.19
CA ALA A 254 8.20 -12.31 6.56
C ALA A 254 7.92 -10.99 7.29
N MET A 255 6.64 -10.67 7.56
CA MET A 255 6.27 -9.41 8.20
C MET A 255 6.95 -9.24 9.58
N PRO A 256 6.88 -10.20 10.52
CA PRO A 256 7.59 -10.10 11.79
C PRO A 256 9.12 -9.94 11.65
N GLU A 257 9.75 -10.63 10.69
CA GLU A 257 11.20 -10.51 10.48
C GLU A 257 11.59 -9.11 9.98
N ILE A 258 10.81 -8.56 9.03
CA ILE A 258 11.03 -7.22 8.51
C ILE A 258 10.77 -6.17 9.60
N ARG A 259 9.72 -6.34 10.41
CA ARG A 259 9.46 -5.48 11.58
C ARG A 259 10.65 -5.50 12.54
N ARG A 260 11.25 -6.68 12.80
CA ARG A 260 12.46 -6.79 13.63
C ARG A 260 13.65 -6.06 13.00
N ALA A 261 13.82 -6.15 11.69
CA ALA A 261 14.88 -5.42 10.98
C ALA A 261 14.76 -3.89 11.16
N PHE A 262 13.54 -3.34 11.09
CA PHE A 262 13.30 -1.92 11.37
C PHE A 262 13.65 -1.56 12.83
N MET A 263 13.29 -2.41 13.79
CA MET A 263 13.66 -2.20 15.19
C MET A 263 15.19 -2.20 15.37
N LEU A 264 15.93 -3.12 14.74
CA LEU A 264 17.40 -3.15 14.79
C LEU A 264 18.02 -1.87 14.22
N LEU A 265 17.48 -1.35 13.10
CA LEU A 265 17.95 -0.07 12.55
C LEU A 265 17.69 1.09 13.52
N ALA A 266 16.51 1.13 14.15
CA ALA A 266 16.15 2.19 15.08
C ALA A 266 16.95 2.14 16.39
N GLU A 267 17.18 0.95 16.96
CA GLU A 267 18.03 0.72 18.14
C GLU A 267 19.46 1.26 17.93
N LYS A 268 19.97 1.23 16.69
CA LYS A 268 21.29 1.74 16.31
C LYS A 268 21.26 3.19 15.79
N GLY A 269 20.10 3.82 15.79
CA GLY A 269 19.88 5.18 15.27
C GLY A 269 20.30 5.31 13.80
N CYS A 270 19.96 4.31 12.98
CA CYS A 270 20.21 4.33 11.54
C CYS A 270 18.97 4.85 10.81
N ASP A 271 19.08 6.04 10.24
CA ASP A 271 17.98 6.74 9.56
C ASP A 271 17.98 6.50 8.05
N ALA A 272 18.68 5.47 7.56
CA ALA A 272 18.64 5.11 6.15
C ALA A 272 17.20 4.76 5.71
N PRO A 273 16.74 5.27 4.54
CA PRO A 273 15.47 4.85 3.98
C PRO A 273 15.49 3.37 3.61
N VAL A 274 14.33 2.72 3.71
CA VAL A 274 14.21 1.29 3.44
C VAL A 274 13.08 1.02 2.45
N ILE A 275 13.41 0.41 1.33
CA ILE A 275 12.47 -0.22 0.41
C ILE A 275 12.25 -1.66 0.86
N VAL A 276 11.00 -2.05 1.10
CA VAL A 276 10.66 -3.42 1.47
C VAL A 276 10.47 -4.26 0.19
N LYS A 277 11.31 -5.28 0.02
CA LYS A 277 11.24 -6.21 -1.11
C LYS A 277 10.59 -7.53 -0.70
N ARG A 278 9.49 -7.90 -1.36
CA ARG A 278 8.79 -9.17 -1.15
C ARG A 278 8.70 -9.98 -2.43
N LYS A 279 8.87 -11.29 -2.28
CA LYS A 279 8.74 -12.27 -3.36
C LYS A 279 7.66 -13.26 -2.97
N PHE A 280 6.69 -13.41 -3.86
CA PHE A 280 5.64 -14.42 -3.79
C PHE A 280 5.89 -15.48 -4.88
N THR A 281 5.50 -16.72 -4.63
CA THR A 281 5.76 -17.83 -5.56
C THR A 281 4.60 -18.82 -5.55
N GLY A 282 4.16 -19.26 -6.73
CA GLY A 282 3.08 -20.24 -6.87
C GLY A 282 1.71 -19.78 -6.36
N VAL A 283 1.40 -18.49 -6.45
CA VAL A 283 0.12 -17.91 -5.98
C VAL A 283 -0.71 -17.37 -7.14
N ASP A 284 -2.02 -17.46 -7.06
CA ASP A 284 -2.93 -16.76 -7.97
C ASP A 284 -2.99 -15.24 -7.66
N GLU A 285 -3.66 -14.46 -8.51
CA GLU A 285 -3.74 -13.00 -8.37
C GLU A 285 -4.43 -12.53 -7.09
N ASP A 286 -5.48 -13.22 -6.63
CA ASP A 286 -6.23 -12.82 -5.44
C ASP A 286 -5.42 -13.14 -4.18
N THR A 287 -4.86 -14.35 -4.11
CA THR A 287 -3.95 -14.75 -3.03
C THR A 287 -2.73 -13.81 -2.96
N PHE A 288 -2.14 -13.47 -4.11
CA PHE A 288 -1.05 -12.51 -4.20
C PHE A 288 -1.43 -11.15 -3.59
N ARG A 289 -2.56 -10.57 -3.98
CA ARG A 289 -3.04 -9.27 -3.46
C ARG A 289 -3.18 -9.30 -1.94
N LEU A 290 -3.84 -10.33 -1.41
CA LEU A 290 -4.09 -10.46 0.02
C LEU A 290 -2.79 -10.64 0.81
N TYR A 291 -1.87 -11.48 0.32
CA TYR A 291 -0.61 -11.75 1.03
C TYR A 291 0.36 -10.57 0.95
N ALA A 292 0.46 -9.91 -0.21
CA ALA A 292 1.24 -8.68 -0.35
C ALA A 292 0.70 -7.57 0.57
N ALA A 293 -0.61 -7.38 0.61
CA ALA A 293 -1.25 -6.39 1.46
C ALA A 293 -1.10 -6.70 2.95
N THR A 294 -1.10 -7.97 3.35
CA THR A 294 -0.82 -8.38 4.73
C THR A 294 0.64 -8.06 5.10
N ASP A 295 1.60 -8.48 4.28
CA ASP A 295 3.03 -8.30 4.58
C ASP A 295 3.45 -6.83 4.61
N LEU A 296 3.16 -6.09 3.53
CA LEU A 296 3.60 -4.71 3.40
C LEU A 296 2.67 -3.75 4.14
N GLY A 297 1.35 -4.02 4.13
CA GLY A 297 0.37 -3.17 4.78
C GLY A 297 0.63 -3.07 6.28
N ALA A 298 0.93 -4.18 6.95
CA ALA A 298 1.25 -4.17 8.38
C ALA A 298 2.45 -3.30 8.74
N LEU A 299 3.52 -3.37 7.95
CA LEU A 299 4.71 -2.54 8.15
C LEU A 299 4.39 -1.05 7.94
N LEU A 300 3.65 -0.73 6.90
CA LEU A 300 3.25 0.65 6.59
C LEU A 300 2.29 1.21 7.63
N LEU A 301 1.38 0.40 8.20
CA LEU A 301 0.50 0.79 9.30
C LEU A 301 1.26 1.00 10.61
N ASP A 302 2.43 0.39 10.78
CA ASP A 302 3.36 0.66 11.88
C ASP A 302 4.27 1.88 11.61
N GLY A 303 4.12 2.55 10.45
CA GLY A 303 4.95 3.69 10.05
C GLY A 303 6.29 3.31 9.44
N PHE A 304 6.52 2.04 9.11
CA PHE A 304 7.75 1.55 8.51
C PHE A 304 7.69 1.50 6.97
N GLY A 305 8.86 1.69 6.37
CA GLY A 305 9.07 1.58 4.92
C GLY A 305 8.94 2.91 4.18
N ASP A 306 9.86 3.12 3.23
CA ASP A 306 9.93 4.27 2.32
C ASP A 306 9.65 3.86 0.87
N GLY A 307 9.18 2.64 0.67
CA GLY A 307 8.76 2.11 -0.62
C GLY A 307 8.63 0.60 -0.64
N CYS A 308 8.14 0.09 -1.76
CA CYS A 308 7.87 -1.32 -1.98
C CYS A 308 8.45 -1.80 -3.30
N TRP A 309 8.97 -3.03 -3.28
CA TRP A 309 9.42 -3.78 -4.43
C TRP A 309 8.82 -5.18 -4.35
N ILE A 310 7.70 -5.39 -5.02
CA ILE A 310 6.98 -6.67 -4.97
C ILE A 310 7.25 -7.46 -6.24
N THR A 311 7.43 -8.77 -6.11
CA THR A 311 7.61 -9.70 -7.23
C THR A 311 6.74 -10.93 -7.03
N ALA A 312 6.25 -11.51 -8.12
CA ALA A 312 5.55 -12.78 -8.14
C ALA A 312 6.24 -13.68 -9.18
N LYS A 313 6.87 -14.76 -8.72
CA LYS A 313 7.57 -15.73 -9.58
C LYS A 313 6.71 -16.98 -9.72
N ASP A 314 6.77 -17.66 -10.86
CA ASP A 314 6.05 -18.93 -11.07
C ASP A 314 4.56 -18.80 -10.70
N SER A 315 3.98 -17.64 -10.99
CA SER A 315 2.65 -17.20 -10.58
C SER A 315 1.98 -16.52 -11.77
N PRO A 316 0.68 -16.74 -12.05
CA PRO A 316 -0.05 -16.09 -13.14
C PRO A 316 -0.44 -14.64 -12.78
N VAL A 317 0.53 -13.84 -12.33
CA VAL A 317 0.31 -12.45 -11.91
C VAL A 317 1.04 -11.51 -12.86
N SER A 318 0.29 -10.67 -13.57
CA SER A 318 0.87 -9.74 -14.53
C SER A 318 1.61 -8.57 -13.84
N PRO A 319 2.59 -7.92 -14.51
CA PRO A 319 3.23 -6.72 -13.98
C PRO A 319 2.25 -5.59 -13.66
N ALA A 320 1.16 -5.48 -14.42
CA ALA A 320 0.10 -4.50 -14.17
C ALA A 320 -0.60 -4.75 -12.82
N VAL A 321 -0.89 -6.01 -12.50
CA VAL A 321 -1.49 -6.41 -11.22
C VAL A 321 -0.51 -6.20 -10.07
N ILE A 322 0.78 -6.50 -10.24
CA ILE A 322 1.81 -6.22 -9.22
C ILE A 322 1.88 -4.71 -8.94
N ASN A 323 1.88 -3.89 -10.00
CA ASN A 323 1.97 -2.44 -9.88
C ASN A 323 0.70 -1.87 -9.23
N SER A 324 -0.49 -2.22 -9.70
CA SER A 324 -1.75 -1.74 -9.12
C SER A 324 -1.91 -2.18 -7.66
N THR A 325 -1.49 -3.40 -7.32
CA THR A 325 -1.47 -3.90 -5.93
C THR A 325 -0.52 -3.08 -5.07
N SER A 326 0.68 -2.76 -5.56
CA SER A 326 1.66 -1.93 -4.83
C SER A 326 1.07 -0.57 -4.48
N PHE A 327 0.47 0.12 -5.45
CA PHE A 327 -0.21 1.39 -5.21
C PHE A 327 -1.45 1.24 -4.33
N GLY A 328 -2.22 0.17 -4.48
CA GLY A 328 -3.39 -0.14 -3.65
C GLY A 328 -3.02 -0.31 -2.18
N ILE A 329 -1.90 -0.97 -1.87
CA ILE A 329 -1.41 -1.11 -0.49
C ILE A 329 -1.03 0.26 0.09
N LEU A 330 -0.31 1.09 -0.67
CA LEU A 330 0.06 2.43 -0.21
C LEU A 330 -1.15 3.35 -0.03
N GLN A 331 -2.19 3.19 -0.86
CA GLN A 331 -3.47 3.90 -0.74
C GLN A 331 -4.24 3.43 0.51
N ALA A 332 -4.37 2.12 0.70
CA ALA A 332 -5.10 1.53 1.83
C ALA A 332 -4.48 1.88 3.19
N THR A 333 -3.16 2.03 3.24
CA THR A 333 -2.41 2.45 4.43
C THR A 333 -2.20 3.95 4.54
N ARG A 334 -2.72 4.73 3.57
CA ARG A 334 -2.65 6.20 3.51
C ARG A 334 -1.24 6.77 3.44
N THR A 335 -0.25 5.95 3.08
CA THR A 335 1.13 6.40 2.95
C THR A 335 1.39 7.07 1.60
N ARG A 336 0.60 6.75 0.57
CA ARG A 336 0.61 7.45 -0.73
C ARG A 336 -0.77 7.37 -1.38
N ILE A 337 -1.29 8.52 -1.80
CA ILE A 337 -2.59 8.61 -2.49
C ILE A 337 -2.36 8.69 -4.00
N SER A 338 -2.93 7.76 -4.76
CA SER A 338 -2.83 7.70 -6.22
C SER A 338 -4.17 7.85 -6.95
N LYS A 339 -5.30 7.68 -6.26
CA LYS A 339 -6.63 7.78 -6.86
C LYS A 339 -7.68 8.24 -5.84
N THR A 340 -8.90 8.50 -6.31
CA THR A 340 -10.08 8.71 -5.46
C THR A 340 -10.31 7.49 -4.57
N GLU A 341 -10.62 7.71 -3.29
CA GLU A 341 -11.02 6.65 -2.35
C GLU A 341 -12.55 6.57 -2.27
N TYR A 342 -13.10 5.36 -2.41
CA TYR A 342 -14.52 5.10 -2.25
C TYR A 342 -14.76 4.33 -0.95
N ILE A 343 -15.57 4.89 -0.06
CA ILE A 343 -15.93 4.28 1.22
C ILE A 343 -17.39 3.88 1.11
N SER A 344 -17.67 2.59 0.90
CA SER A 344 -19.03 2.11 0.65
C SER A 344 -19.45 1.08 1.69
N CYS A 345 -20.70 1.19 2.17
CA CYS A 345 -21.25 0.19 3.08
C CYS A 345 -21.38 -1.18 2.39
N PRO A 346 -21.34 -2.29 3.14
CA PRO A 346 -21.80 -3.56 2.59
C PRO A 346 -23.28 -3.45 2.20
N SER A 347 -23.70 -4.27 1.22
CA SER A 347 -25.11 -4.39 0.91
C SER A 347 -25.88 -4.96 2.12
N CYS A 348 -27.06 -4.41 2.43
CA CYS A 348 -27.87 -4.90 3.54
C CYS A 348 -29.36 -4.68 3.26
N GLY A 349 -30.24 -5.34 4.04
CA GLY A 349 -31.70 -5.18 3.88
C GLY A 349 -32.26 -3.77 4.17
N ARG A 350 -31.41 -2.82 4.57
CA ARG A 350 -31.78 -1.40 4.76
C ARG A 350 -31.41 -0.53 3.56
N THR A 351 -30.67 -1.07 2.60
CA THR A 351 -30.20 -0.34 1.43
C THR A 351 -31.40 0.07 0.56
N LEU A 352 -31.47 1.36 0.21
CA LEU A 352 -32.64 1.97 -0.45
C LEU A 352 -32.49 2.17 -1.97
N PHE A 353 -31.34 1.81 -2.53
CA PHE A 353 -30.99 1.92 -3.96
C PHE A 353 -29.94 0.86 -4.32
N ASP A 354 -29.70 0.60 -5.61
CA ASP A 354 -28.63 -0.31 -6.02
C ASP A 354 -27.25 0.29 -5.72
N LEU A 355 -26.63 -0.19 -4.65
CA LEU A 355 -25.38 0.34 -4.14
C LEU A 355 -24.20 0.05 -5.08
N GLN A 356 -24.16 -1.14 -5.67
CA GLN A 356 -23.08 -1.53 -6.58
C GLN A 356 -23.16 -0.72 -7.88
N GLU A 357 -24.35 -0.63 -8.48
CA GLU A 357 -24.57 0.14 -9.71
C GLU A 357 -24.26 1.63 -9.48
N THR A 358 -24.74 2.19 -8.36
CA THR A 358 -24.50 3.59 -8.02
C THR A 358 -23.03 3.88 -7.74
N THR A 359 -22.35 2.98 -7.02
CA THR A 359 -20.91 3.10 -6.77
C THR A 359 -20.13 3.12 -8.07
N ASN A 360 -20.47 2.24 -9.02
CA ASN A 360 -19.85 2.23 -10.35
C ASN A 360 -20.14 3.50 -11.17
N LYS A 361 -21.36 4.04 -11.10
CA LYS A 361 -21.72 5.32 -11.75
C LYS A 361 -20.90 6.49 -11.19
N ILE A 362 -20.79 6.58 -9.87
CA ILE A 362 -20.00 7.62 -9.19
C ILE A 362 -18.51 7.44 -9.54
N ARG A 363 -17.98 6.21 -9.49
CA ARG A 363 -16.60 5.90 -9.82
C ARG A 363 -16.23 6.35 -11.23
N LYS A 364 -17.01 5.96 -12.23
CA LYS A 364 -16.79 6.35 -13.63
C LYS A 364 -16.73 7.87 -13.84
N ARG A 365 -17.46 8.63 -13.02
CA ARG A 365 -17.49 10.10 -13.08
C ARG A 365 -16.37 10.76 -12.28
N THR A 366 -15.75 10.08 -11.30
CA THR A 366 -14.86 10.71 -10.31
C THR A 366 -13.48 10.05 -10.20
N GLU A 367 -13.22 8.91 -10.86
CA GLU A 367 -11.99 8.12 -10.73
C GLU A 367 -10.69 8.87 -11.02
N HIS A 368 -10.78 9.93 -11.83
CA HIS A 368 -9.68 10.79 -12.25
C HIS A 368 -9.31 11.85 -11.21
N LEU A 369 -10.15 12.04 -10.18
CA LEU A 369 -9.84 12.93 -9.09
C LEU A 369 -8.82 12.24 -8.17
N LYS A 370 -7.87 13.01 -7.65
CA LYS A 370 -6.83 12.51 -6.75
C LYS A 370 -6.97 13.18 -5.39
N GLY A 371 -6.91 12.38 -4.32
CA GLY A 371 -7.02 12.90 -2.95
C GLY A 371 -8.43 13.10 -2.45
N VAL A 372 -9.46 12.86 -3.28
CA VAL A 372 -10.86 12.96 -2.87
C VAL A 372 -11.34 11.63 -2.28
N LYS A 373 -12.04 11.68 -1.15
CA LYS A 373 -12.71 10.53 -0.53
C LYS A 373 -14.22 10.68 -0.62
N ILE A 374 -14.90 9.68 -1.18
CA ILE A 374 -16.34 9.71 -1.40
C ILE A 374 -16.99 8.54 -0.65
N GLY A 375 -17.83 8.87 0.33
CA GLY A 375 -18.65 7.92 1.09
C GLY A 375 -19.96 7.63 0.39
N ILE A 376 -20.31 6.36 0.18
CA ILE A 376 -21.53 5.94 -0.54
C ILE A 376 -22.30 4.97 0.35
N MET A 377 -23.43 5.43 0.87
CA MET A 377 -24.13 4.77 1.97
C MET A 377 -25.57 4.44 1.58
N GLY A 378 -25.92 3.16 1.68
CA GLY A 378 -27.23 2.64 1.30
C GLY A 378 -28.38 3.12 2.19
N CYS A 379 -28.10 3.58 3.41
CA CYS A 379 -29.12 4.05 4.35
C CYS A 379 -28.63 5.18 5.27
N ILE A 380 -29.58 5.98 5.78
CA ILE A 380 -29.32 7.08 6.70
C ILE A 380 -28.92 6.62 8.12
N VAL A 381 -29.18 5.37 8.49
CA VAL A 381 -29.01 4.91 9.87
C VAL A 381 -27.53 4.84 10.26
N ASN A 382 -26.73 4.11 9.47
CA ASN A 382 -25.29 4.03 9.72
C ASN A 382 -24.48 4.97 8.82
N GLY A 383 -25.06 5.42 7.70
CA GLY A 383 -24.34 6.16 6.66
C GLY A 383 -23.52 7.35 7.18
N PRO A 384 -24.10 8.29 7.95
CA PRO A 384 -23.35 9.44 8.46
C PRO A 384 -22.17 9.09 9.36
N GLY A 385 -22.24 7.98 10.10
CA GLY A 385 -21.13 7.51 10.94
C GLY A 385 -20.06 6.79 10.12
N GLU A 386 -20.46 5.92 9.19
CA GLU A 386 -19.57 5.13 8.33
C GLU A 386 -18.76 6.01 7.36
N MET A 387 -19.32 7.16 6.94
CA MET A 387 -18.64 8.12 6.05
C MET A 387 -17.90 9.24 6.80
N ALA A 388 -17.69 9.12 8.11
CA ALA A 388 -17.13 10.21 8.93
C ALA A 388 -15.75 10.72 8.49
N ASP A 389 -15.03 9.93 7.70
CA ASP A 389 -13.69 10.21 7.15
C ASP A 389 -13.73 10.47 5.62
N ALA A 390 -14.93 10.60 5.03
CA ALA A 390 -15.10 11.00 3.65
C ALA A 390 -15.15 12.53 3.51
N ASP A 391 -14.64 13.05 2.39
CA ASP A 391 -14.77 14.47 2.05
C ASP A 391 -16.18 14.78 1.53
N TYR A 392 -16.78 13.83 0.82
CA TYR A 392 -18.12 13.92 0.27
C TYR A 392 -18.95 12.69 0.61
N GLY A 393 -20.23 12.87 0.90
CA GLY A 393 -21.15 11.78 1.23
C GLY A 393 -22.33 11.70 0.26
N TYR A 394 -22.66 10.50 -0.19
CA TYR A 394 -23.86 10.14 -0.95
C TYR A 394 -24.67 9.14 -0.12
N VAL A 395 -25.78 9.59 0.48
CA VAL A 395 -26.54 8.78 1.45
C VAL A 395 -27.99 8.61 1.03
N GLY A 396 -28.46 7.36 0.98
CA GLY A 396 -29.87 7.04 0.80
C GLY A 396 -30.70 7.43 2.02
N THR A 397 -31.58 8.43 1.88
CA THR A 397 -32.47 8.92 2.96
C THR A 397 -33.92 8.49 2.80
N GLY A 398 -34.29 7.99 1.62
CA GLY A 398 -35.61 7.44 1.31
C GLY A 398 -35.59 6.76 -0.07
N VAL A 399 -36.66 6.05 -0.42
CA VAL A 399 -36.79 5.42 -1.74
C VAL A 399 -36.69 6.50 -2.83
N GLY A 400 -35.70 6.37 -3.73
CA GLY A 400 -35.42 7.34 -4.80
C GLY A 400 -34.91 8.70 -4.32
N LYS A 401 -34.50 8.84 -3.05
CA LYS A 401 -34.09 10.10 -2.42
C LYS A 401 -32.70 9.99 -1.78
N ILE A 402 -31.82 10.89 -2.21
CA ILE A 402 -30.42 10.97 -1.78
C ILE A 402 -30.18 12.30 -1.06
N THR A 403 -29.35 12.26 -0.03
CA THR A 403 -28.80 13.45 0.62
C THR A 403 -27.29 13.48 0.43
N LEU A 404 -26.78 14.64 0.01
CA LEU A 404 -25.37 14.88 -0.25
C LEU A 404 -24.73 15.67 0.89
N TYR A 405 -23.51 15.31 1.23
CA TYR A 405 -22.75 15.85 2.36
C TYR A 405 -21.38 16.36 1.92
N LYS A 406 -20.86 17.38 2.61
CA LYS A 406 -19.43 17.77 2.64
C LYS A 406 -18.92 17.49 4.05
N GLY A 407 -18.02 16.52 4.17
CA GLY A 407 -17.67 15.93 5.47
C GLY A 407 -18.92 15.40 6.17
N LYS A 408 -19.24 15.98 7.34
CA LYS A 408 -20.43 15.63 8.13
C LYS A 408 -21.61 16.57 7.91
N GLU A 409 -21.44 17.64 7.13
CA GLU A 409 -22.46 18.66 6.92
C GLU A 409 -23.36 18.31 5.74
N VAL A 410 -24.67 18.40 5.95
CA VAL A 410 -25.66 18.19 4.88
C VAL A 410 -25.70 19.40 3.97
N VAL A 411 -25.40 19.24 2.68
CA VAL A 411 -25.39 20.33 1.70
C VAL A 411 -26.63 20.31 0.81
N LYS A 412 -27.01 19.15 0.26
CA LYS A 412 -28.21 18.99 -0.58
C LYS A 412 -29.09 17.88 -0.03
N ARG A 413 -30.37 18.14 0.24
CA ARG A 413 -31.32 17.16 0.82
C ARG A 413 -32.31 16.64 -0.22
N ASN A 414 -32.67 15.36 -0.11
CA ASN A 414 -33.76 14.74 -0.88
C ASN A 414 -33.65 14.94 -2.40
N VAL A 415 -32.42 14.94 -2.92
CA VAL A 415 -32.13 14.94 -4.34
C VAL A 415 -32.70 13.66 -4.95
N GLU A 416 -33.36 13.76 -6.10
CA GLU A 416 -33.85 12.58 -6.82
C GLU A 416 -32.67 11.72 -7.28
N GLU A 417 -32.70 10.42 -6.99
CA GLU A 417 -31.61 9.48 -7.24
C GLU A 417 -31.02 9.58 -8.66
N LYS A 418 -31.90 9.69 -9.67
CA LYS A 418 -31.51 9.85 -11.09
C LYS A 418 -30.63 11.08 -11.38
N ASN A 419 -30.74 12.13 -10.55
CA ASN A 419 -29.99 13.38 -10.69
C ASN A 419 -28.85 13.50 -9.66
N ALA A 420 -28.80 12.59 -8.68
CA ALA A 420 -27.93 12.74 -7.52
C ALA A 420 -26.43 12.60 -7.85
N VAL A 421 -26.08 11.80 -8.86
CA VAL A 421 -24.68 11.68 -9.32
C VAL A 421 -24.18 12.99 -9.92
N GLU A 422 -25.01 13.67 -10.73
CA GLU A 422 -24.63 14.98 -11.29
C GLU A 422 -24.56 16.03 -10.18
N ALA A 423 -25.53 16.05 -9.27
CA ALA A 423 -25.52 16.96 -8.13
C ALA A 423 -24.29 16.77 -7.22
N LEU A 424 -23.77 15.54 -7.11
CA LEU A 424 -22.50 15.24 -6.42
C LEU A 424 -21.30 15.83 -7.18
N VAL A 425 -21.23 15.69 -8.50
CA VAL A 425 -20.18 16.28 -9.33
C VAL A 425 -20.17 17.80 -9.22
N GLU A 426 -21.35 18.43 -9.29
CA GLU A 426 -21.49 19.87 -9.08
C GLU A 426 -21.02 20.28 -7.69
N LEU A 427 -21.39 19.53 -6.65
CA LEU A 427 -20.95 19.80 -5.28
C LEU A 427 -19.42 19.76 -5.16
N ILE A 428 -18.77 18.75 -5.73
CA ILE A 428 -17.31 18.64 -5.75
C ILE A 428 -16.68 19.84 -6.47
N ARG A 429 -17.29 20.30 -7.57
CA ARG A 429 -16.85 21.48 -8.33
C ARG A 429 -17.03 22.79 -7.56
N GLU A 430 -18.17 22.97 -6.90
CA GLU A 430 -18.48 24.14 -6.05
C GLU A 430 -17.45 24.32 -4.93
N HIS A 431 -16.91 23.22 -4.42
CA HIS A 431 -15.89 23.21 -3.37
C HIS A 431 -14.44 23.23 -3.89
N GLY A 432 -14.21 23.28 -5.21
CA GLY A 432 -12.89 23.43 -5.80
C GLY A 432 -12.06 22.14 -5.87
N ASP A 433 -12.65 20.97 -5.57
CA ASP A 433 -11.96 19.68 -5.59
C ASP A 433 -12.10 18.94 -6.94
N TRP A 434 -12.75 19.56 -7.93
CA TRP A 434 -12.94 19.01 -9.27
C TRP A 434 -11.80 19.39 -10.22
N VAL A 435 -11.29 18.41 -10.95
CA VAL A 435 -10.29 18.57 -12.00
C VAL A 435 -10.84 17.93 -13.28
N GLU A 436 -10.69 18.56 -14.44
CA GLU A 436 -11.23 18.00 -15.69
C GLU A 436 -10.42 16.79 -16.18
N LYS A 437 -11.11 15.79 -16.75
CA LYS A 437 -10.48 14.55 -17.21
C LYS A 437 -9.48 14.84 -18.35
N GLY A 438 -8.19 14.58 -18.10
CA GLY A 438 -7.11 14.80 -19.07
C GLY A 438 -6.47 16.19 -19.05
N SER A 439 -6.67 16.95 -17.96
CA SER A 439 -5.90 18.17 -17.67
C SER A 439 -4.54 17.89 -17.04
#